data_AF-A0A2S8UR16-F1
#
_entry.id   AF-A0A2S8UR16-F1
#
_cell.length_a   1.000
_cell.length_b   1.000
_cell.length_c   1.000
_cell.angle_alpha   90.00
_cell.angle_beta   90.00
_cell.angle_gamma   90.00
#
_symmetry.space_group_name_H-M   'P 1'
#
loop_
_entity.id
_entity.type
_entity.pdbx_description
1 polymer ?
#
loop_
_entity_poly.entity_id
_entity_poly.type
_entity_poly.pdbx_seq_one_letter_code
_entity_poly.pdbx_strand_id
1 'polypeptide(L)'
;MKLSKNTLIKIGVGVLSLLFIISIISGYTLYGNSELGMKYALGNGLAFFFLILAIISLCATLIFIVIGFIKKIRKVPAKRTFITSIILFLTSVISIIVLLFTISSVTNMEEEYQAIQAQKKKETDYLKAAASFYNKIETFEYSASYVLSEYSTTWSNAIDSRNDFNTALRSKKKEIDGMVVAVDVFYNSMGKDLRLVSEAAKEQPNKYKEIYEEYKKIYGIVTALNEQAQSPSGSLISFNQNVNALIQEYKKAAGNINIAITDDIKSKANELKPTD
;
A
#
# COMPACT_ATOMS: atom_id res chain seq x y z
N MET A 1 47.06 22.59 -33.23
CA MET A 1 46.59 21.47 -34.08
C MET A 1 45.26 21.89 -34.72
N LYS A 2 45.18 22.01 -36.06
CA LYS A 2 43.91 22.36 -36.74
C LYS A 2 43.13 21.07 -37.00
N LEU A 3 42.05 20.86 -36.25
CA LEU A 3 41.12 19.77 -36.51
C LEU A 3 40.38 20.01 -37.83
N SER A 4 40.25 18.96 -38.65
CA SER A 4 39.46 19.05 -39.88
C SER A 4 37.97 19.21 -39.53
N LYS A 5 37.21 19.86 -40.41
CA LYS A 5 35.75 19.99 -40.28
C LYS A 5 35.06 18.64 -40.10
N ASN A 6 35.49 17.62 -40.84
CA ASN A 6 34.96 16.26 -40.72
C ASN A 6 35.27 15.63 -39.35
N THR A 7 36.45 15.88 -38.80
CA THR A 7 36.82 15.36 -37.48
C THR A 7 35.98 16.01 -36.38
N LEU A 8 35.73 17.33 -36.47
CA LEU A 8 34.85 18.07 -35.56
C LEU A 8 33.40 17.56 -35.61
N ILE A 9 32.86 17.31 -36.80
CA ILE A 9 31.50 16.76 -36.97
C ILE A 9 31.42 15.37 -36.34
N LYS A 10 32.38 14.48 -36.60
CA LYS A 10 32.40 13.12 -36.02
C LYS A 10 32.47 13.14 -34.49
N ILE A 11 33.30 14.01 -33.92
CA ILE A 11 33.38 14.18 -32.46
C ILE A 11 32.04 14.69 -31.91
N GLY A 12 31.43 15.69 -32.55
CA GLY A 12 30.13 16.21 -32.13
C GLY A 12 29.02 15.17 -32.16
N VAL A 13 28.96 14.36 -33.22
CA VAL A 13 28.02 13.23 -33.31
C VAL A 13 28.27 12.21 -32.20
N GLY A 14 29.53 11.86 -31.92
CA GLY A 14 29.87 10.95 -30.83
C GLY A 14 29.42 11.44 -29.45
N VAL A 15 29.62 12.74 -29.16
CA VAL A 15 29.16 13.35 -27.90
C VAL A 15 27.64 13.36 -27.80
N LEU A 16 26.93 13.70 -28.88
CA LEU A 16 25.47 13.68 -28.93
C LEU A 16 24.90 12.29 -28.67
N SER A 17 25.47 11.26 -29.31
CA SER A 17 25.07 9.87 -29.10
C SER A 17 25.29 9.42 -27.65
N LEU A 18 26.42 9.81 -27.05
CA LEU A 18 26.69 9.51 -25.63
C LEU A 18 25.65 10.17 -24.71
N LEU A 19 25.35 11.45 -24.93
CA LEU A 19 24.35 12.18 -24.15
C LEU A 19 22.96 11.57 -24.28
N PHE A 20 22.59 11.13 -25.49
CA PHE A 20 21.34 10.40 -25.72
C PHE A 20 21.28 9.13 -24.88
N ILE A 21 22.31 8.28 -24.96
CA ILE A 21 22.38 7.02 -24.21
C ILE A 21 22.30 7.28 -22.70
N ILE A 22 23.08 8.23 -22.18
CA ILE A 22 23.05 8.60 -20.75
C ILE A 22 21.66 9.07 -20.33
N SER A 23 20.98 9.85 -21.16
CA SER A 23 19.64 10.35 -20.86
C SER A 23 18.60 9.22 -20.81
N ILE A 24 18.67 8.28 -21.75
CA ILE A 24 17.80 7.08 -21.75
C ILE A 24 18.08 6.19 -20.54
N ILE A 25 19.35 5.94 -20.21
CA ILE A 25 19.73 5.16 -19.02
C ILE A 25 19.21 5.84 -17.76
N SER A 26 19.37 7.16 -17.63
CA SER A 26 18.90 7.91 -16.47
C SER A 26 17.37 7.83 -16.33
N GLY A 27 16.64 7.95 -17.45
CA GLY A 27 15.19 7.76 -17.47
C GLY A 27 14.77 6.36 -17.02
N TYR A 28 15.50 5.33 -17.45
CA TYR A 28 15.24 3.94 -17.01
C TYR A 28 15.59 3.72 -15.53
N THR A 29 16.71 4.23 -15.04
CA THR A 29 17.12 4.04 -13.64
C THR A 29 16.16 4.73 -12.67
N LEU A 30 15.66 5.92 -13.04
CA LEU A 30 14.75 6.69 -12.18
C LEU A 30 13.29 6.21 -12.27
N TYR A 31 12.84 5.78 -13.45
CA TYR A 31 11.42 5.55 -13.72
C TYR A 31 11.08 4.17 -14.30
N GLY A 32 12.06 3.30 -14.51
CA GLY A 32 11.88 1.99 -15.16
C GLY A 32 11.01 1.01 -14.36
N ASN A 33 10.99 1.15 -13.03
CA ASN A 33 10.15 0.35 -12.14
C ASN A 33 8.81 1.03 -11.79
N SER A 34 8.49 2.17 -12.42
CA SER A 34 7.20 2.83 -12.20
C SER A 34 6.04 2.00 -12.78
N GLU A 35 4.86 2.09 -12.16
CA GLU A 35 3.65 1.44 -12.69
C GLU A 35 3.21 2.01 -14.05
N LEU A 36 3.63 3.23 -14.40
CA LEU A 36 3.45 3.82 -15.74
C LEU A 36 4.28 3.12 -16.83
N GLY A 37 5.26 2.32 -16.42
CA GLY A 37 6.01 1.41 -17.28
C GLY A 37 7.02 2.07 -18.21
N MET A 38 7.55 1.26 -19.11
CA MET A 38 8.72 1.59 -19.93
C MET A 38 8.51 2.79 -20.88
N LYS A 39 7.26 3.06 -21.31
CA LYS A 39 6.94 4.23 -22.14
C LYS A 39 7.20 5.54 -21.38
N TYR A 40 6.88 5.58 -20.09
CA TYR A 40 7.10 6.73 -19.23
C TYR A 40 8.59 6.96 -18.97
N ALA A 41 9.35 5.89 -18.72
CA ALA A 41 10.80 5.95 -18.56
C ALA A 41 11.50 6.47 -19.83
N LEU A 42 11.11 5.97 -21.01
CA LEU A 42 11.63 6.44 -22.29
C LEU A 42 11.27 7.90 -22.58
N GLY A 43 10.03 8.31 -22.29
CA GLY A 43 9.57 9.69 -22.44
C GLY A 43 10.41 10.69 -21.62
N ASN A 44 10.66 10.37 -20.34
CA ASN A 44 11.49 11.19 -19.47
C ASN A 44 12.97 11.21 -19.91
N GLY A 45 13.51 10.08 -20.37
CA GLY A 45 14.86 10.03 -20.94
C GLY A 45 15.00 10.90 -22.19
N LEU A 46 14.00 10.91 -23.07
CA LEU A 46 13.96 11.80 -24.24
C LEU A 46 13.84 13.27 -23.83
N ALA A 47 12.98 13.60 -22.87
CA ALA A 47 12.85 14.97 -22.37
C ALA A 47 14.17 15.50 -21.80
N PHE A 48 14.88 14.68 -21.01
CA PHE A 48 16.19 15.04 -20.47
C PHE A 48 17.24 15.27 -21.58
N PHE A 49 17.23 14.42 -22.61
CA PHE A 49 18.09 14.62 -23.78
C PHE A 49 17.80 15.95 -24.49
N PHE A 50 16.52 16.27 -24.74
CA PHE A 50 16.13 17.53 -25.36
C PHE A 50 16.46 18.75 -24.48
N LEU A 51 16.40 18.62 -23.16
CA LEU A 51 16.84 19.67 -22.23
C LEU A 51 18.32 19.99 -22.41
N ILE A 52 19.17 18.97 -22.46
CA ILE A 52 20.61 19.12 -22.67
C ILE A 52 20.88 19.79 -24.02
N LEU A 53 20.19 19.38 -25.09
CA LEU A 53 20.32 20.02 -26.40
C LEU A 53 19.92 21.51 -26.36
N ALA A 54 18.84 21.84 -25.66
CA ALA A 54 18.37 23.20 -25.52
C ALA A 54 19.38 24.08 -24.76
N ILE A 55 20.00 23.54 -23.69
CA ILE A 55 21.07 24.22 -22.93
C ILE A 55 22.32 24.43 -23.78
N ILE A 56 22.76 23.41 -24.54
CA ILE A 56 23.93 23.53 -25.44
C ILE A 56 23.66 24.62 -26.50
N SER A 57 22.45 24.65 -27.06
CA SER A 57 22.01 25.67 -28.01
C SER A 57 22.00 27.08 -27.38
N LEU A 58 21.53 27.20 -26.13
CA LEU A 58 21.55 28.45 -25.37
C LEU A 58 22.99 28.97 -25.19
N CYS A 59 23.91 28.10 -24.77
CA CYS A 59 25.33 28.45 -24.60
C CYS A 59 25.97 28.89 -25.93
N ALA A 60 25.71 28.18 -27.02
CA ALA A 60 26.23 28.52 -28.33
C ALA A 60 25.70 29.89 -28.81
N THR A 61 24.41 30.16 -28.64
CA THR A 61 23.80 31.43 -29.04
C THR A 61 24.35 32.61 -28.22
N LEU A 62 24.55 32.45 -26.91
CA LEU A 62 25.22 33.45 -26.07
C LEU A 62 26.64 33.81 -26.59
N ILE A 63 27.43 32.80 -26.95
CA ILE A 63 28.77 33.03 -27.52
C ILE A 63 28.69 33.85 -28.81
N PHE A 64 27.76 33.51 -29.72
CA PHE A 64 27.60 34.26 -30.96
C PHE A 64 27.08 35.70 -30.74
N ILE A 65 26.22 35.91 -29.75
CA ILE A 65 25.77 37.25 -29.35
C ILE A 65 26.97 38.09 -28.89
N VAL A 66 27.82 37.55 -28.01
CA VAL A 66 29.05 38.22 -27.52
C VAL A 66 29.98 38.57 -28.70
N ILE A 67 30.22 37.63 -29.61
CA ILE A 67 31.02 37.88 -30.83
C ILE A 67 30.40 38.97 -31.69
N GLY A 68 29.08 38.97 -31.85
CA GLY A 68 28.35 39.99 -32.59
C GLY A 68 28.46 41.38 -31.96
N PHE A 69 28.37 41.48 -30.63
CA PHE A 69 28.61 42.72 -29.88
C PHE A 69 30.04 43.24 -30.10
N ILE A 70 31.06 42.37 -29.97
CA ILE A 70 32.46 42.75 -30.20
C ILE A 70 32.66 43.28 -31.62
N LYS A 71 32.07 42.62 -32.63
CA LYS A 71 32.16 43.06 -34.04
C LYS A 71 31.44 44.38 -34.29
N LYS A 72 30.29 44.61 -33.64
CA LYS A 72 29.53 45.86 -33.69
C LYS A 72 30.34 47.03 -33.09
N ILE A 73 30.99 46.82 -31.94
CA ILE A 73 31.90 47.81 -31.33
C ILE A 73 33.06 48.13 -32.27
N ARG A 74 33.62 47.12 -32.95
CA ARG A 74 34.72 47.27 -33.93
C ARG A 74 34.27 47.82 -35.30
N LYS A 75 33.01 48.21 -35.47
CA LYS A 75 32.42 48.72 -36.74
C LYS A 75 32.59 47.78 -37.96
N VAL A 76 32.71 46.48 -37.72
CA VAL A 76 32.78 45.45 -38.79
C VAL A 76 31.34 45.03 -39.15
N PRO A 77 31.01 44.79 -40.44
CA PRO A 77 29.68 44.35 -40.83
C PRO A 77 29.29 43.03 -40.14
N ALA A 78 28.32 43.10 -39.23
CA ALA A 78 27.85 41.97 -38.41
C ALA A 78 26.32 41.93 -38.21
N LYS A 79 25.56 42.80 -38.89
CA LYS A 79 24.12 43.00 -38.65
C LYS A 79 23.30 41.70 -38.77
N ARG A 80 23.54 40.90 -39.82
CA ARG A 80 22.78 39.68 -40.10
C ARG A 80 23.04 38.57 -39.07
N THR A 81 24.31 38.27 -38.79
CA THR A 81 24.70 37.23 -37.83
C THR A 81 24.26 37.57 -36.40
N PHE A 82 24.35 38.84 -36.00
CA PHE A 82 23.89 39.29 -34.69
C PHE A 82 22.38 39.11 -34.49
N ILE A 83 21.56 39.50 -35.47
CA ILE A 83 20.10 39.34 -35.41
C ILE A 83 19.71 37.86 -35.37
N THR A 84 20.35 37.01 -36.19
CA THR A 84 20.11 35.56 -36.16
C THR A 84 20.44 34.95 -34.80
N SER A 85 21.53 35.37 -34.15
CA SER A 85 21.89 34.86 -32.83
C SER A 85 20.91 35.28 -31.72
N ILE A 86 20.36 36.50 -31.80
CA ILE A 86 19.31 36.96 -30.87
C ILE A 86 18.03 36.15 -31.06
N ILE A 87 17.60 35.91 -32.30
CA ILE A 87 16.41 35.11 -32.58
C ILE A 87 16.60 33.68 -32.05
N LEU A 88 17.75 33.07 -32.32
CA LEU A 88 18.06 31.72 -31.83
C LEU A 88 18.11 31.64 -30.30
N PHE A 89 18.66 32.66 -29.64
CA PHE A 89 18.66 32.77 -28.19
C PHE A 89 17.24 32.82 -27.62
N LEU A 90 16.38 33.68 -28.17
CA LEU A 90 14.97 33.78 -27.73
C LEU A 90 14.22 32.47 -27.94
N THR A 91 14.40 31.81 -29.09
CA THR A 91 13.78 30.49 -29.34
C THR A 91 14.28 29.41 -28.38
N SER A 92 15.56 29.44 -28.02
CA SER A 92 16.15 28.50 -27.06
C SER A 92 15.57 28.68 -25.66
N VAL A 93 15.44 29.93 -25.20
CA VAL A 93 14.82 30.25 -23.89
C VAL A 93 13.37 29.76 -23.85
N ILE A 94 12.58 30.03 -24.90
CA ILE A 94 11.18 29.60 -24.98
C ILE A 94 11.08 28.06 -24.94
N SER A 95 11.93 27.35 -25.70
CA SER A 95 11.94 25.88 -25.70
C SER A 95 12.27 25.29 -24.33
N ILE A 96 13.20 25.90 -23.58
CA ILE A 96 13.53 25.46 -22.22
C ILE A 96 12.32 25.65 -21.29
N ILE A 97 11.65 26.80 -21.35
CA ILE A 97 10.46 27.08 -20.52
C ILE A 97 9.35 26.07 -20.81
N VAL A 98 9.05 25.79 -22.08
CA VAL A 98 8.05 24.80 -22.48
C VAL A 98 8.41 23.40 -21.96
N LEU A 99 9.69 23.02 -22.06
CA LEU A 99 10.16 21.71 -21.60
C LEU A 99 10.06 21.56 -20.08
N LEU A 100 10.47 22.58 -19.31
CA LEU A 100 10.35 22.60 -17.86
C LEU A 100 8.87 22.52 -17.41
N PHE A 101 7.98 23.24 -18.09
CA PHE A 101 6.54 23.17 -17.83
C PHE A 101 5.98 21.76 -18.10
N THR A 102 6.46 21.10 -19.17
CA THR A 102 6.03 19.74 -19.53
C THR A 102 6.50 18.72 -18.49
N ILE A 103 7.77 18.81 -18.05
CA ILE A 103 8.32 17.95 -16.98
C ILE A 103 7.55 18.13 -15.67
N SER A 104 7.25 19.38 -15.29
CA SER A 104 6.47 19.68 -14.08
C SER A 104 5.03 19.14 -14.17
N SER A 105 4.39 19.26 -15.33
CA SER A 105 3.02 18.73 -15.51
C SER A 105 2.99 17.21 -15.44
N VAL A 106 3.99 16.55 -16.03
CA VAL A 106 4.10 15.08 -16.05
C VAL A 106 4.41 14.50 -14.68
N THR A 107 5.27 15.15 -13.89
CA THR A 107 5.59 14.72 -12.52
C THR A 107 4.37 14.83 -11.59
N ASN A 108 3.59 15.91 -11.69
CA ASN A 108 2.34 16.04 -10.93
C ASN A 108 1.32 14.93 -11.26
N MET A 109 1.20 14.54 -12.53
CA MET A 109 0.32 13.44 -12.94
C MET A 109 0.76 12.09 -12.37
N GLU A 110 2.06 11.83 -12.24
CA GLU A 110 2.56 10.60 -11.65
C GLU A 110 2.30 10.55 -10.15
N GLU A 111 2.52 11.64 -9.42
CA GLU A 111 2.19 11.72 -7.99
C GLU A 111 0.70 11.48 -7.75
N GLU A 112 -0.17 12.09 -8.56
CA GLU A 112 -1.62 11.88 -8.49
C GLU A 112 -2.01 10.43 -8.81
N TYR A 113 -1.41 9.84 -9.85
CA TYR A 113 -1.64 8.44 -10.21
C TYR A 113 -1.24 7.48 -9.07
N GLN A 114 -0.06 7.67 -8.50
CA GLN A 114 0.43 6.87 -7.37
C GLN A 114 -0.47 7.01 -6.14
N ALA A 115 -0.95 8.23 -5.85
CA ALA A 115 -1.90 8.47 -4.76
C ALA A 115 -3.23 7.74 -4.99
N ILE A 116 -3.76 7.77 -6.22
CA ILE A 116 -4.99 7.05 -6.59
C ILE A 116 -4.81 5.54 -6.42
N GLN A 117 -3.68 4.99 -6.86
CA GLN A 117 -3.40 3.55 -6.75
C GLN A 117 -3.23 3.11 -5.30
N ALA A 118 -2.53 3.90 -4.49
CA ALA A 118 -2.40 3.67 -3.06
C ALA A 118 -3.77 3.68 -2.37
N GLN A 119 -4.64 4.64 -2.73
CA GLN A 119 -5.99 4.72 -2.19
C GLN A 119 -6.83 3.49 -2.60
N LYS A 120 -6.82 3.08 -3.87
CA LYS A 120 -7.53 1.87 -4.33
C LYS A 120 -7.08 0.60 -3.63
N LYS A 121 -5.76 0.44 -3.44
CA LYS A 121 -5.20 -0.70 -2.71
C LYS A 121 -5.70 -0.71 -1.28
N LYS A 122 -5.66 0.45 -0.61
CA LYS A 122 -6.13 0.63 0.76
C LYS A 122 -7.62 0.33 0.92
N GLU A 123 -8.46 0.78 -0.02
CA GLU A 123 -9.89 0.43 -0.05
C GLU A 123 -10.13 -1.07 -0.22
N THR A 124 -9.32 -1.72 -1.05
CA THR A 124 -9.36 -3.18 -1.23
C THR A 124 -8.99 -3.90 0.07
N ASP A 125 -7.97 -3.42 0.77
CA ASP A 125 -7.52 -4.01 2.04
C ASP A 125 -8.57 -3.82 3.15
N TYR A 126 -9.27 -2.67 3.18
CA TYR A 126 -10.40 -2.44 4.09
C TYR A 126 -11.56 -3.40 3.87
N LEU A 127 -11.98 -3.59 2.62
CA LEU A 127 -13.04 -4.52 2.28
C LEU A 127 -12.65 -5.97 2.62
N LYS A 128 -11.40 -6.37 2.32
CA LYS A 128 -10.88 -7.69 2.67
C LYS A 128 -10.83 -7.92 4.19
N ALA A 129 -10.35 -6.94 4.96
CA ALA A 129 -10.29 -7.06 6.41
C ALA A 129 -11.70 -7.21 7.01
N ALA A 130 -12.67 -6.40 6.56
CA ALA A 130 -14.04 -6.50 7.02
C ALA A 130 -14.67 -7.86 6.72
N ALA A 131 -14.44 -8.39 5.52
CA ALA A 131 -14.93 -9.69 5.08
C ALA A 131 -14.22 -10.85 5.79
N SER A 132 -12.92 -10.75 6.02
CA SER A 132 -12.14 -11.75 6.74
C SER A 132 -12.55 -11.84 8.20
N PHE A 133 -12.80 -10.72 8.86
CA PHE A 133 -13.35 -10.68 10.22
C PHE A 133 -14.68 -11.42 10.29
N TYR A 134 -15.61 -11.11 9.36
CA TYR A 134 -16.92 -11.75 9.28
C TYR A 134 -16.83 -13.27 9.20
N ASN A 135 -16.02 -13.80 8.27
CA ASN A 135 -15.86 -15.24 8.08
C ASN A 135 -15.28 -15.95 9.32
N LYS A 136 -14.49 -15.26 10.15
CA LYS A 136 -13.88 -15.85 11.34
C LYS A 136 -14.84 -15.96 12.51
N ILE A 137 -15.97 -15.26 12.49
CA ILE A 137 -16.93 -15.28 13.60
C ILE A 137 -17.41 -16.71 13.88
N GLU A 138 -17.84 -17.43 12.86
CA GLU A 138 -18.34 -18.80 13.04
C GLU A 138 -17.20 -19.77 13.44
N THR A 139 -16.05 -19.68 12.78
CA THR A 139 -14.92 -20.58 13.05
C THR A 139 -14.31 -20.37 14.44
N PHE A 140 -14.25 -19.12 14.92
CA PHE A 140 -13.83 -18.82 16.28
C PHE A 140 -14.80 -19.42 17.30
N GLU A 141 -16.11 -19.23 17.11
CA GLU A 141 -17.14 -19.78 18.02
C GLU A 141 -17.00 -21.29 18.16
N TYR A 142 -16.88 -21.99 17.03
CA TYR A 142 -16.69 -23.44 17.01
C TYR A 142 -15.45 -23.86 17.80
N SER A 143 -14.31 -23.24 17.51
CA SER A 143 -13.02 -23.58 18.14
C SER A 143 -13.04 -23.31 19.64
N ALA A 144 -13.56 -22.14 20.05
CA ALA A 144 -13.64 -21.76 21.46
C ALA A 144 -14.62 -22.66 22.22
N SER A 145 -15.80 -22.92 21.66
CA SER A 145 -16.81 -23.79 22.26
C SER A 145 -16.29 -25.20 22.51
N TYR A 146 -15.54 -25.74 21.55
CA TYR A 146 -14.92 -27.06 21.67
C TYR A 146 -13.94 -27.11 22.86
N VAL A 147 -12.98 -26.18 22.92
CA VAL A 147 -11.98 -26.13 24.00
C VAL A 147 -12.64 -25.98 25.37
N LEU A 148 -13.60 -25.06 25.49
CA LEU A 148 -14.26 -24.77 26.78
C LEU A 148 -15.14 -25.95 27.24
N SER A 149 -15.78 -26.66 26.30
CA SER A 149 -16.55 -27.88 26.59
C SER A 149 -15.65 -29.03 27.07
N GLU A 150 -14.49 -29.22 26.45
CA GLU A 150 -13.50 -30.22 26.88
C GLU A 150 -12.99 -29.93 28.29
N TYR A 151 -12.76 -28.66 28.64
CA TYR A 151 -12.41 -28.27 30.00
C TYR A 151 -13.52 -28.55 31.00
N SER A 152 -14.76 -28.15 30.72
CA SER A 152 -15.93 -28.44 31.57
C SER A 152 -16.06 -29.94 31.85
N THR A 153 -16.03 -30.75 30.80
CA THR A 153 -16.19 -32.21 30.89
C THR A 153 -15.05 -32.84 31.68
N THR A 154 -13.80 -32.46 31.39
CA THR A 154 -12.61 -32.95 32.10
C THR A 154 -12.66 -32.60 33.58
N TRP A 155 -13.07 -31.38 33.90
CA TRP A 155 -13.16 -30.90 35.27
C TRP A 155 -14.25 -31.64 36.05
N SER A 156 -15.43 -31.85 35.45
CA SER A 156 -16.51 -32.65 36.03
C SER A 156 -16.05 -34.07 36.34
N ASN A 157 -15.45 -34.75 35.35
CA ASN A 157 -14.97 -36.13 35.51
C ASN A 157 -13.89 -36.25 36.59
N ALA A 158 -13.02 -35.24 36.72
CA ALA A 158 -12.01 -35.21 37.78
C ALA A 158 -12.64 -35.10 39.17
N ILE A 159 -13.69 -34.28 39.32
CA ILE A 159 -14.44 -34.16 40.58
C ILE A 159 -15.11 -35.50 40.94
N ASP A 160 -15.81 -36.10 39.99
CA ASP A 160 -16.53 -37.37 40.19
C ASP A 160 -15.58 -38.51 40.56
N SER A 161 -14.39 -38.51 39.96
CA SER A 161 -13.34 -39.51 40.20
C SER A 161 -12.42 -39.17 41.39
N ARG A 162 -12.65 -38.05 42.09
CA ARG A 162 -11.79 -37.53 43.17
C ARG A 162 -10.32 -37.32 42.78
N ASN A 163 -10.08 -36.97 41.53
CA ASN A 163 -8.76 -36.64 41.00
C ASN A 163 -8.45 -35.14 41.17
N ASP A 164 -7.16 -34.78 41.20
CA ASP A 164 -6.75 -33.38 41.16
C ASP A 164 -7.14 -32.75 39.83
N PHE A 165 -8.11 -31.84 39.86
CA PHE A 165 -8.66 -31.21 38.67
C PHE A 165 -7.63 -30.34 37.92
N ASN A 166 -6.69 -29.70 38.62
CA ASN A 166 -5.64 -28.89 38.00
C ASN A 166 -4.71 -29.74 37.12
N THR A 167 -4.43 -30.96 37.56
CA THR A 167 -3.63 -31.93 36.81
C THR A 167 -4.42 -32.45 35.61
N ALA A 168 -5.70 -32.77 35.78
CA ALA A 168 -6.58 -33.19 34.68
C ALA A 168 -6.70 -32.11 33.59
N LEU A 169 -6.94 -30.85 33.97
CA LEU A 169 -7.04 -29.73 33.04
C LEU A 169 -5.73 -29.46 32.29
N ARG A 170 -4.57 -29.52 32.98
CA ARG A 170 -3.26 -29.38 32.31
C ARG A 170 -3.00 -30.49 31.30
N SER A 171 -3.36 -31.72 31.65
CA SER A 171 -3.26 -32.87 30.74
C SER A 171 -4.16 -32.67 29.52
N LYS A 172 -5.42 -32.31 29.73
CA LYS A 172 -6.36 -32.05 28.63
C LYS A 172 -5.89 -30.90 27.75
N LYS A 173 -5.43 -29.78 28.31
CA LYS A 173 -4.89 -28.65 27.52
C LYS A 173 -3.75 -29.10 26.60
N LYS A 174 -2.86 -29.98 27.07
CA LYS A 174 -1.78 -30.54 26.25
C LYS A 174 -2.31 -31.49 25.16
N GLU A 175 -3.35 -32.27 25.45
CA GLU A 175 -4.01 -33.17 24.50
C GLU A 175 -4.68 -32.40 23.34
N ILE A 176 -5.34 -31.28 23.65
CA ILE A 176 -6.07 -30.46 22.67
C ILE A 176 -5.30 -29.18 22.27
N ASP A 177 -3.97 -29.16 22.44
CA ASP A 177 -3.14 -27.96 22.27
C ASP A 177 -3.34 -27.28 20.91
N GLY A 178 -3.46 -28.07 19.83
CA GLY A 178 -3.72 -27.54 18.49
C GLY A 178 -5.01 -26.71 18.40
N MET A 179 -6.07 -27.11 19.11
CA MET A 179 -7.33 -26.35 19.16
C MET A 179 -7.20 -25.10 20.04
N VAL A 180 -6.47 -25.19 21.15
CA VAL A 180 -6.18 -24.03 22.02
C VAL A 180 -5.37 -22.97 21.26
N VAL A 181 -4.38 -23.40 20.47
CA VAL A 181 -3.60 -22.53 19.59
C VAL A 181 -4.48 -21.94 18.48
N ALA A 182 -5.40 -22.72 17.89
CA ALA A 182 -6.31 -22.22 16.88
C ALA A 182 -7.18 -21.07 17.40
N VAL A 183 -7.72 -21.17 18.62
CA VAL A 183 -8.48 -20.08 19.27
C VAL A 183 -7.65 -18.80 19.35
N ASP A 184 -6.38 -18.89 19.77
CA ASP A 184 -5.49 -17.75 19.87
C ASP A 184 -5.12 -17.16 18.49
N VAL A 185 -4.89 -18.02 17.49
CA VAL A 185 -4.63 -17.59 16.11
C VAL A 185 -5.81 -16.79 15.55
N PHE A 186 -7.05 -17.28 15.74
CA PHE A 186 -8.24 -16.57 15.31
C PHE A 186 -8.43 -15.25 16.06
N TYR A 187 -8.27 -15.25 17.39
CA TYR A 187 -8.31 -14.03 18.21
C TYR A 187 -7.34 -12.96 17.69
N ASN A 188 -6.08 -13.32 17.48
CA ASN A 188 -5.06 -12.40 16.99
C ASN A 188 -5.34 -11.92 15.56
N SER A 189 -5.85 -12.81 14.70
CA SER A 189 -6.22 -12.46 13.33
C SER A 189 -7.40 -11.48 13.28
N MET A 190 -8.44 -11.72 14.07
CA MET A 190 -9.59 -10.82 14.20
C MET A 190 -9.17 -9.45 14.74
N GLY A 191 -8.22 -9.38 15.67
CA GLY A 191 -7.67 -8.11 16.16
C GLY A 191 -6.95 -7.30 15.08
N LYS A 192 -6.20 -7.97 14.19
CA LYS A 192 -5.54 -7.31 13.04
C LYS A 192 -6.56 -6.75 12.05
N ASP A 193 -7.60 -7.52 11.75
CA ASP A 193 -8.68 -7.08 10.86
C ASP A 193 -9.44 -5.90 11.47
N LEU A 194 -9.79 -5.96 12.77
CA LEU A 194 -10.50 -4.89 13.47
C LEU A 194 -9.74 -3.56 13.42
N ARG A 195 -8.41 -3.60 13.49
CA ARG A 195 -7.57 -2.40 13.35
C ARG A 195 -7.76 -1.74 11.98
N LEU A 196 -7.72 -2.53 10.91
CA LEU A 196 -7.93 -2.02 9.54
C LEU A 196 -9.36 -1.50 9.35
N VAL A 197 -10.36 -2.19 9.89
CA VAL A 197 -11.75 -1.75 9.85
C VAL A 197 -11.95 -0.45 10.65
N SER A 198 -11.22 -0.26 11.75
CA SER A 198 -11.21 1.01 12.51
C SER A 198 -10.67 2.18 11.68
N GLU A 199 -9.59 1.96 10.94
CA GLU A 199 -9.06 2.98 10.02
C GLU A 199 -10.07 3.29 8.90
N ALA A 200 -10.67 2.25 8.31
CA ALA A 200 -11.72 2.38 7.30
C ALA A 200 -12.92 3.19 7.82
N ALA A 201 -13.34 2.98 9.07
CA ALA A 201 -14.43 3.72 9.70
C ALA A 201 -14.11 5.20 9.95
N LYS A 202 -12.83 5.57 10.09
CA LYS A 202 -12.42 6.98 10.21
C LYS A 202 -12.44 7.68 8.85
N GLU A 203 -12.01 6.99 7.79
CA GLU A 203 -11.90 7.57 6.44
C GLU A 203 -13.23 7.53 5.67
N GLN A 204 -13.99 6.45 5.83
CA GLN A 204 -15.26 6.21 5.14
C GLN A 204 -16.34 5.83 6.17
N PRO A 205 -16.71 6.74 7.09
CA PRO A 205 -17.64 6.46 8.19
C PRO A 205 -19.00 5.96 7.70
N ASN A 206 -19.49 6.49 6.57
CA ASN A 206 -20.78 6.08 5.99
C ASN A 206 -20.79 4.61 5.54
N LYS A 207 -19.63 4.00 5.30
CA LYS A 207 -19.53 2.59 4.88
C LYS A 207 -19.20 1.65 6.03
N TYR A 208 -18.30 2.06 6.93
CA TYR A 208 -17.69 1.13 7.88
C TYR A 208 -18.00 1.41 9.35
N LYS A 209 -18.56 2.58 9.71
CA LYS A 209 -18.73 2.95 11.13
C LYS A 209 -19.64 2.00 11.88
N GLU A 210 -20.79 1.65 11.29
CA GLU A 210 -21.76 0.76 11.94
C GLU A 210 -21.18 -0.65 12.16
N ILE A 211 -20.63 -1.26 11.10
CA ILE A 211 -20.05 -2.60 11.19
C ILE A 211 -18.82 -2.63 12.11
N TYR A 212 -18.01 -1.56 12.15
CA TYR A 212 -16.88 -1.45 13.07
C TYR A 212 -17.33 -1.52 14.54
N GLU A 213 -18.39 -0.81 14.91
CA GLU A 213 -18.88 -0.83 16.29
C GLU A 213 -19.43 -2.22 16.68
N GLU A 214 -20.08 -2.93 15.76
CA GLU A 214 -20.51 -4.31 16.00
C GLU A 214 -19.32 -5.28 16.10
N TYR A 215 -18.31 -5.15 15.23
CA TYR A 215 -17.08 -5.94 15.32
C TYR A 215 -16.30 -5.69 16.62
N LYS A 216 -16.25 -4.44 17.08
CA LYS A 216 -15.63 -4.08 18.35
C LYS A 216 -16.34 -4.74 19.54
N LYS A 217 -17.68 -4.76 19.53
CA LYS A 217 -18.47 -5.43 20.58
C LYS A 217 -18.18 -6.93 20.63
N ILE A 218 -18.28 -7.63 19.50
CA ILE A 218 -18.01 -9.08 19.49
C ILE A 218 -16.55 -9.38 19.83
N TYR A 219 -15.60 -8.53 19.41
CA TYR A 219 -14.19 -8.73 19.74
C TYR A 219 -13.89 -8.65 21.25
N GLY A 220 -14.63 -7.84 22.00
CA GLY A 220 -14.57 -7.86 23.46
C GLY A 220 -14.95 -9.23 24.04
N ILE A 221 -15.96 -9.87 23.47
CA ILE A 221 -16.41 -11.22 23.87
C ILE A 221 -15.40 -12.28 23.43
N VAL A 222 -14.87 -12.19 22.20
CA VAL A 222 -13.77 -13.03 21.69
C VAL A 222 -12.58 -12.99 22.65
N THR A 223 -12.22 -11.81 23.15
CA THR A 223 -11.12 -11.63 24.09
C THR A 223 -11.36 -12.43 25.37
N ALA A 224 -12.53 -12.28 25.99
CA ALA A 224 -12.90 -13.02 27.21
C ALA A 224 -12.95 -14.54 26.99
N LEU A 225 -13.46 -15.00 25.85
CA LEU A 225 -13.50 -16.42 25.49
C LEU A 225 -12.08 -16.98 25.27
N ASN A 226 -11.19 -16.23 24.62
CA ASN A 226 -9.79 -16.64 24.46
C ASN A 226 -9.09 -16.73 25.82
N GLU A 227 -9.31 -15.79 26.73
CA GLU A 227 -8.75 -15.85 28.08
C GLU A 227 -9.15 -17.14 28.82
N GLN A 228 -10.44 -17.53 28.75
CA GLN A 228 -10.91 -18.78 29.35
C GLN A 228 -10.35 -20.03 28.64
N ALA A 229 -10.17 -19.98 27.31
CA ALA A 229 -9.55 -21.07 26.55
C ALA A 229 -8.05 -21.22 26.87
N GLN A 230 -7.35 -20.12 27.16
CA GLN A 230 -5.93 -20.16 27.54
C GLN A 230 -5.74 -20.53 29.01
N SER A 231 -6.60 -20.03 29.90
CA SER A 231 -6.48 -20.14 31.34
C SER A 231 -7.86 -20.26 31.99
N PRO A 232 -8.46 -21.47 32.01
CA PRO A 232 -9.75 -21.68 32.66
C PRO A 232 -9.64 -21.33 34.16
N SER A 233 -10.62 -20.61 34.68
CA SER A 233 -10.55 -20.04 36.03
C SER A 233 -11.88 -20.16 36.80
N GLY A 234 -11.80 -20.07 38.13
CA GLY A 234 -12.95 -20.21 39.03
C GLY A 234 -13.24 -21.66 39.43
N SER A 235 -14.47 -21.90 39.90
CA SER A 235 -15.01 -23.26 40.09
C SER A 235 -15.67 -23.75 38.81
N LEU A 236 -15.90 -25.06 38.68
CA LEU A 236 -16.66 -25.64 37.56
C LEU A 236 -18.00 -24.92 37.32
N ILE A 237 -18.72 -24.59 38.39
CA ILE A 237 -20.02 -23.90 38.31
C ILE A 237 -19.85 -22.50 37.75
N SER A 238 -18.95 -21.69 38.32
CA SER A 238 -18.73 -20.31 37.87
C SER A 238 -18.13 -20.25 36.47
N PHE A 239 -17.23 -21.18 36.13
CA PHE A 239 -16.66 -21.32 34.80
C PHE A 239 -17.76 -21.59 33.78
N ASN A 240 -18.60 -22.60 34.01
CA ASN A 240 -19.70 -22.96 33.11
C ASN A 240 -20.74 -21.83 32.98
N GLN A 241 -21.08 -21.14 34.08
CA GLN A 241 -21.97 -19.98 34.05
C GLN A 241 -21.38 -18.84 33.20
N ASN A 242 -20.11 -18.49 33.41
CA ASN A 242 -19.44 -17.43 32.67
C ASN A 242 -19.30 -17.77 31.18
N VAL A 243 -18.85 -18.98 30.85
CA VAL A 243 -18.71 -19.43 29.46
C VAL A 243 -20.06 -19.42 28.75
N ASN A 244 -21.11 -19.95 29.38
CA ASN A 244 -22.44 -19.95 28.79
C ASN A 244 -22.96 -18.53 28.54
N ALA A 245 -22.76 -17.61 29.48
CA ALA A 245 -23.14 -16.21 29.30
C ALA A 245 -22.39 -15.57 28.11
N LEU A 246 -21.07 -15.75 28.04
CA LEU A 246 -20.25 -15.24 26.95
C LEU A 246 -20.67 -15.81 25.59
N ILE A 247 -20.97 -17.11 25.50
CA ILE A 247 -21.45 -17.75 24.26
C ILE A 247 -22.80 -17.16 23.82
N GLN A 248 -23.72 -16.88 24.74
CA GLN A 248 -25.01 -16.28 24.39
C GLN A 248 -24.85 -14.83 23.92
N GLU A 249 -24.00 -14.05 24.59
CA GLU A 249 -23.65 -12.69 24.14
C GLU A 249 -22.97 -12.72 22.78
N TYR A 250 -22.10 -13.69 22.54
CA TYR A 250 -21.42 -13.89 21.26
C TYR A 250 -22.44 -14.11 20.13
N LYS A 251 -23.37 -15.06 20.30
CA LYS A 251 -24.43 -15.36 19.33
C LYS A 251 -25.31 -14.14 19.05
N LYS A 252 -25.64 -13.37 20.09
CA LYS A 252 -26.40 -12.13 19.93
C LYS A 252 -25.62 -11.09 19.12
N ALA A 253 -24.34 -10.90 19.41
CA ALA A 253 -23.48 -9.97 18.68
C ALA A 253 -23.29 -10.41 17.22
N ALA A 254 -23.10 -11.70 16.96
CA ALA A 254 -23.04 -12.27 15.61
C ALA A 254 -24.35 -12.04 14.84
N GLY A 255 -25.51 -12.21 15.50
CA GLY A 255 -26.81 -11.88 14.92
C GLY A 255 -26.94 -10.41 14.51
N ASN A 256 -26.50 -9.48 15.35
CA ASN A 256 -26.48 -8.05 15.02
C ASN A 256 -25.56 -7.75 13.83
N ILE A 257 -24.40 -8.41 13.77
CA ILE A 257 -23.46 -8.28 12.66
C ILE A 257 -24.10 -8.73 11.34
N ASN A 258 -24.84 -9.84 11.33
CA ASN A 258 -25.53 -10.33 10.13
C ASN A 258 -26.54 -9.31 9.56
N ILE A 259 -27.13 -8.48 10.44
CA ILE A 259 -28.05 -7.40 10.07
C ILE A 259 -27.28 -6.18 9.56
N ALA A 260 -26.21 -5.77 10.26
CA ALA A 260 -25.45 -4.56 9.96
C ALA A 260 -24.48 -4.70 8.77
N ILE A 261 -24.08 -5.92 8.42
CA ILE A 261 -23.08 -6.16 7.37
C ILE A 261 -23.66 -5.86 5.98
N THR A 262 -22.92 -5.07 5.21
CA THR A 262 -23.29 -4.64 3.86
C THR A 262 -23.12 -5.75 2.82
N ASP A 263 -23.80 -5.61 1.68
CA ASP A 263 -23.73 -6.57 0.58
C ASP A 263 -22.31 -6.67 -0.02
N ASP A 264 -21.58 -5.56 -0.09
CA ASP A 264 -20.19 -5.55 -0.55
C ASP A 264 -19.29 -6.44 0.33
N ILE A 265 -19.42 -6.32 1.66
CA ILE A 265 -18.63 -7.12 2.60
C ILE A 265 -19.08 -8.59 2.53
N LYS A 266 -20.40 -8.86 2.45
CA LYS A 266 -20.93 -10.22 2.27
C LYS A 266 -20.43 -10.88 0.99
N SER A 267 -20.45 -10.17 -0.13
CA SER A 267 -19.95 -10.64 -1.42
C SER A 267 -18.46 -10.98 -1.33
N LYS A 268 -17.67 -10.05 -0.77
CA LYS A 268 -16.24 -10.29 -0.60
C LYS A 268 -15.96 -11.46 0.35
N ALA A 269 -16.75 -11.62 1.41
CA ALA A 269 -16.62 -12.73 2.32
C ALA A 269 -16.86 -14.08 1.64
N ASN A 270 -17.84 -14.15 0.73
CA ASN A 270 -18.08 -15.35 -0.09
C ASN A 270 -16.92 -15.65 -1.04
N GLU A 271 -16.32 -14.62 -1.67
CA GLU A 271 -15.13 -14.80 -2.53
C GLU A 271 -13.89 -15.30 -1.77
N LEU A 272 -13.79 -14.99 -0.47
CA LEU A 272 -12.67 -15.39 0.37
C LEU A 272 -12.83 -16.79 0.97
N LYS A 273 -14.00 -17.41 0.87
CA LYS A 273 -14.18 -18.80 1.28
C LYS A 273 -13.41 -19.71 0.32
N PRO A 274 -12.70 -20.73 0.82
CA PRO A 274 -12.12 -21.73 -0.07
C PRO A 274 -13.24 -22.35 -0.92
N THR A 275 -13.06 -22.35 -2.24
CA THR A 275 -13.92 -23.13 -3.14
C THR A 275 -13.68 -24.62 -2.86
N ASP A 276 -14.76 -25.33 -2.52
CA ASP A 276 -14.78 -26.79 -2.40
C ASP A 276 -14.29 -27.50 -3.67
#